data_AF-A0A7V9I1T1-F1
#
_entry.id   AF-A0A7V9I1T1-F1
#
_cell.length_a   1.000
_cell.length_b   1.000
_cell.length_c   1.000
_cell.angle_alpha   90.00
_cell.angle_beta   90.00
_cell.angle_gamma   90.00
#
_symmetry.space_group_name_H-M   'P 1'
#
loop_
_entity.id
_entity.type
_entity.pdbx_description
1 polymer ?
#
loop_
_entity_poly.entity_id
_entity_poly.type
_entity_poly.pdbx_seq_one_letter_code
_entity_poly.pdbx_strand_id
1 'polypeptide(L)'
;MSAVARHCTWLFLSLLPVVAHAQPAGDDTWNGTFRILIQARQAGSEQISVRRDPSGTTISASGGIIGAGFSLRRAEVVYRADGTADRLSVEATLRQQPLVVKTTVRDGQAASVVTQGENTTQVSHAVEPDTVLLPNNVYAAAQGLAYRLLSLQAGATLSLYVAPQAEVQATLSAVTVERLQTAAGQFEVRRHVVDIANPGQPLVAILWAEAANGRMVRYSVPAAGLDVVREDLTSVFTREVKVFRDNDQTLLIPAPGFNLGATISRPAGRTAPTRDARGIVALPAIVLLGGSGSSDRDSVAYGVPVMGQLASALADAGYLVVRYDRRGVGQSGGRAESATLSDYAEDVLSVVRWLRKQKDVDDRRISVVGHSEGGSVALIAAGRSDHIEAVVTVATPGVKGSELAMDQQQRALDALTLPADEKQRRVQLQQQINNAVLTGQGWEGVPEAMRKAADTP
;
A
#
# COMPACT_ATOMS: atom_id res chain seq x y z
N MET A 1 42.78 -13.05 -57.02
CA MET A 1 41.31 -13.04 -56.92
C MET A 1 40.96 -13.59 -55.54
N SER A 2 40.42 -12.92 -54.52
CA SER A 2 39.91 -11.56 -54.25
C SER A 2 40.21 -11.30 -52.75
N ALA A 3 40.97 -10.26 -52.39
CA ALA A 3 40.46 -8.98 -51.88
C ALA A 3 39.38 -9.09 -50.78
N VAL A 4 39.67 -8.69 -49.55
CA VAL A 4 39.36 -7.34 -49.01
C VAL A 4 39.58 -7.32 -47.49
N ALA A 5 40.42 -6.37 -47.06
CA ALA A 5 40.69 -6.00 -45.69
C ALA A 5 39.42 -5.53 -44.95
N ARG A 6 39.18 -6.08 -43.75
CA ARG A 6 38.13 -5.56 -42.86
C ARG A 6 38.71 -4.48 -41.96
N HIS A 7 38.09 -3.32 -42.08
CA HIS A 7 38.44 -2.03 -41.53
C HIS A 7 38.38 -1.99 -40.00
N CYS A 8 39.34 -1.27 -39.43
CA CYS A 8 39.22 -0.60 -38.13
C CYS A 8 37.97 0.29 -38.09
N THR A 9 37.17 0.15 -37.03
CA THR A 9 36.39 1.27 -36.50
C THR A 9 36.46 1.21 -34.98
N TRP A 10 37.34 2.03 -34.41
CA TRP A 10 37.36 2.37 -33.00
C TRP A 10 36.14 3.24 -32.70
N LEU A 11 35.16 2.72 -31.97
CA LEU A 11 34.14 3.56 -31.33
C LEU A 11 34.65 3.98 -29.96
N PHE A 12 35.20 5.18 -29.89
CA PHE A 12 35.31 5.94 -28.64
C PHE A 12 33.88 6.24 -28.17
N LEU A 13 33.35 5.47 -27.20
CA LEU A 13 32.24 5.94 -26.39
C LEU A 13 32.81 7.00 -25.44
N SER A 14 32.63 8.27 -25.80
CA SER A 14 32.77 9.37 -24.85
C SER A 14 31.77 9.16 -23.71
N LEU A 15 32.29 8.86 -22.51
CA LEU A 15 31.58 9.02 -21.26
C LEU A 15 31.28 10.51 -21.08
N LEU A 16 30.15 10.96 -21.62
CA LEU A 16 29.56 12.22 -21.21
C LEU A 16 29.02 12.02 -19.78
N PRO A 17 29.31 12.94 -18.84
CA PRO A 17 28.61 12.92 -17.56
C PRO A 17 27.11 13.06 -17.86
N VAL A 18 26.30 12.25 -17.18
CA VAL A 18 24.84 12.39 -17.19
C VAL A 18 24.53 13.77 -16.64
N VAL A 19 24.30 14.72 -17.54
CA VAL A 19 23.73 16.03 -17.22
C VAL A 19 22.27 15.80 -16.84
N ALA A 20 21.89 16.45 -15.75
CA ALA A 20 20.56 16.50 -15.16
C ALA A 20 19.42 16.42 -16.19
N HIS A 21 18.51 15.46 -15.99
CA HIS A 21 17.21 15.52 -16.64
C HIS A 21 16.35 16.60 -15.97
N ALA A 22 15.68 17.37 -16.84
CA ALA A 22 14.97 18.61 -16.57
C ALA A 22 13.98 18.55 -15.40
N GLN A 23 14.04 19.59 -14.55
CA GLN A 23 12.97 20.00 -13.65
C GLN A 23 11.63 20.09 -14.41
N PRO A 24 10.50 19.67 -13.82
CA PRO A 24 9.20 19.96 -14.40
C PRO A 24 9.03 21.49 -14.52
N ALA A 25 8.68 21.94 -15.71
CA ALA A 25 8.48 23.35 -16.04
C ALA A 25 7.18 23.87 -15.41
N GLY A 26 7.26 24.36 -14.17
CA GLY A 26 6.16 25.05 -13.50
C GLY A 26 6.40 25.21 -12.00
N ASP A 27 5.76 26.22 -11.41
CA ASP A 27 5.67 26.35 -9.96
C ASP A 27 4.88 25.15 -9.42
N ASP A 28 5.51 24.29 -8.63
CA ASP A 28 4.84 23.21 -7.90
C ASP A 28 4.65 23.64 -6.45
N THR A 29 3.45 24.10 -6.15
CA THR A 29 3.03 24.42 -4.78
C THR A 29 1.99 23.41 -4.33
N TRP A 30 2.23 22.77 -3.18
CA TRP A 30 1.26 21.84 -2.60
C TRP A 30 1.27 21.88 -1.09
N ASN A 31 0.11 21.54 -0.50
CA ASN A 31 -0.08 21.45 0.93
C ASN A 31 -0.63 20.07 1.28
N GLY A 32 -0.34 19.58 2.48
CA GLY A 32 -0.88 18.32 2.97
C GLY A 32 -0.76 18.20 4.48
N THR A 33 -1.30 17.10 5.00
CA THR A 33 -1.15 16.71 6.39
C THR A 33 -0.56 15.30 6.40
N PHE A 34 0.40 15.06 7.28
CA PHE A 34 0.90 13.74 7.61
C PHE A 34 0.43 13.34 9.00
N ARG A 35 -0.06 12.11 9.14
CA ARG A 35 -0.27 11.47 10.42
C ARG A 35 1.00 10.75 10.85
N ILE A 36 1.37 10.90 12.10
CA ILE A 36 2.53 10.26 12.71
C ILE A 36 2.01 9.13 13.58
N LEU A 37 2.48 7.92 13.30
CA LEU A 37 2.20 6.72 14.08
C LEU A 37 3.50 6.22 14.70
N ILE A 38 3.44 5.88 15.98
CA ILE A 38 4.53 5.23 16.72
C ILE A 38 3.97 3.93 17.29
N GLN A 39 4.61 2.80 16.98
CA GLN A 39 4.14 1.47 17.36
C GLN A 39 2.69 1.23 16.93
N ALA A 40 2.37 1.61 15.68
CA ALA A 40 1.05 1.56 15.07
C ALA A 40 -0.07 2.36 15.78
N ARG A 41 0.27 3.23 16.75
CA ARG A 41 -0.67 4.12 17.43
C ARG A 41 -0.47 5.55 16.95
N GLN A 42 -1.55 6.28 16.74
CA GLN A 42 -1.46 7.69 16.38
C GLN A 42 -0.75 8.46 17.48
N ALA A 43 0.41 9.02 17.14
CA ALA A 43 1.26 9.77 18.02
C ALA A 43 1.23 11.27 17.70
N GLY A 44 0.81 11.69 16.51
CA GLY A 44 0.78 13.11 16.18
C GLY A 44 0.42 13.38 14.73
N SER A 45 0.66 14.62 14.30
CA SER A 45 0.48 15.03 12.92
C SER A 45 1.35 16.23 12.58
N GLU A 46 1.73 16.34 11.31
CA GLU A 46 2.42 17.51 10.76
C GLU A 46 1.69 18.02 9.52
N GLN A 47 1.42 19.33 9.48
CA GLN A 47 1.04 20.00 8.24
C GLN A 47 2.31 20.31 7.46
N ILE A 48 2.25 20.14 6.14
CA ILE A 48 3.31 20.46 5.19
C ILE A 48 2.82 21.48 4.18
N SER A 49 3.70 22.41 3.80
CA SER A 49 3.55 23.27 2.63
C SER A 49 4.86 23.25 1.85
N VAL A 50 4.80 22.98 0.56
CA VAL A 50 5.98 23.00 -0.31
C VAL A 50 5.75 24.03 -1.39
N ARG A 51 6.78 24.86 -1.62
CA ARG A 51 6.91 25.71 -2.79
C ARG A 51 8.17 25.32 -3.54
N ARG A 52 8.03 24.86 -4.77
CA ARG A 52 9.12 24.66 -5.71
C ARG A 52 8.92 25.60 -6.89
N ASP A 53 9.90 26.44 -7.13
CA ASP A 53 9.93 27.45 -8.18
C ASP A 53 11.36 27.55 -8.74
N PRO A 54 11.63 28.37 -9.78
CA PRO A 54 12.97 28.49 -10.36
C PRO A 54 14.07 28.96 -9.39
N SER A 55 13.72 29.54 -8.23
CA SER A 55 14.69 29.96 -7.20
C SER A 55 15.13 28.82 -6.29
N GLY A 56 14.36 27.72 -6.24
CA GLY A 56 14.67 26.56 -5.41
C GLY A 56 13.43 25.87 -4.84
N THR A 57 13.63 25.14 -3.75
CA THR A 57 12.55 24.43 -3.06
C THR A 57 12.52 24.86 -1.60
N THR A 58 11.35 25.29 -1.12
CA THR A 58 11.08 25.57 0.30
C THR A 58 10.05 24.58 0.82
N ILE A 59 10.40 23.84 1.86
CA ILE A 59 9.52 22.91 2.58
C ILE A 59 9.24 23.51 3.95
N SER A 60 7.99 23.84 4.23
CA SER A 60 7.54 24.32 5.53
C SER A 60 6.73 23.24 6.24
N ALA A 61 6.89 23.13 7.56
CA ALA A 61 6.11 22.20 8.37
C ALA A 61 5.70 22.79 9.72
N SER A 62 4.58 22.32 10.28
CA SER A 62 4.11 22.63 11.64
C SER A 62 3.36 21.42 12.20
N GLY A 63 3.18 21.32 13.52
CA GLY A 63 2.46 20.21 14.14
C GLY A 63 3.18 19.65 15.36
N GLY A 64 3.31 18.33 15.46
CA GLY A 64 4.12 17.71 16.52
C GLY A 64 3.65 16.32 16.94
N ILE A 65 4.26 15.83 18.03
CA ILE A 65 4.04 14.50 18.57
C ILE A 65 3.46 14.61 19.99
N ILE A 66 2.27 14.04 20.15
CA ILE A 66 1.56 13.83 21.41
C ILE A 66 2.36 12.82 22.26
N GLY A 67 2.73 13.21 23.48
CA GLY A 67 3.40 12.33 24.46
C GLY A 67 4.93 12.43 24.52
N ALA A 68 5.60 12.89 23.47
CA ALA A 68 7.05 13.13 23.48
C ALA A 68 7.45 14.52 24.01
N GLY A 69 6.46 15.38 24.31
CA GLY A 69 6.67 16.75 24.75
C GLY A 69 7.27 17.66 23.67
N PHE A 70 7.16 17.28 22.38
CA PHE A 70 7.64 18.05 21.24
C PHE A 70 6.46 18.63 20.45
N SER A 71 6.40 19.96 20.38
CA SER A 71 5.41 20.71 19.60
C SER A 71 6.13 21.59 18.59
N LEU A 72 5.94 21.32 17.30
CA LEU A 72 6.54 22.05 16.20
C LEU A 72 5.68 23.26 15.83
N ARG A 73 6.16 24.46 16.14
CA ARG A 73 5.51 25.71 15.72
C ARG A 73 5.73 25.95 14.23
N ARG A 74 6.97 25.85 13.78
CA ARG A 74 7.38 26.04 12.39
C ARG A 74 8.71 25.35 12.13
N ALA A 75 8.82 24.65 11.03
CA ALA A 75 10.10 24.32 10.41
C ALA A 75 10.12 24.83 8.97
N GLU A 76 11.31 25.18 8.47
CA GLU A 76 11.55 25.54 7.09
C GLU A 76 12.86 24.90 6.63
N VAL A 77 12.83 24.14 5.54
CA VAL A 77 13.99 23.58 4.86
C VAL A 77 14.07 24.20 3.47
N VAL A 78 15.21 24.78 3.12
CA VAL A 78 15.41 25.46 1.84
C VAL A 78 16.55 24.82 1.08
N TYR A 79 16.27 24.50 -0.18
CA TYR A 79 17.22 24.05 -1.18
C TYR A 79 17.31 25.11 -2.29
N ARG A 80 18.51 25.33 -2.81
CA ARG A 80 18.75 26.26 -3.93
C ARG A 80 18.18 25.72 -5.24
N ALA A 81 18.21 26.53 -6.29
CA ALA A 81 17.77 26.15 -7.64
C ALA A 81 18.49 24.90 -8.19
N ASP A 82 19.76 24.71 -7.84
CA ASP A 82 20.56 23.54 -8.21
C ASP A 82 20.30 22.30 -7.34
N GLY A 83 19.39 22.41 -6.36
CA GLY A 83 19.04 21.33 -5.42
C GLY A 83 19.98 21.19 -4.22
N THR A 84 21.04 22.01 -4.11
CA THR A 84 21.94 21.98 -2.94
C THR A 84 21.26 22.54 -1.69
N ALA A 85 21.65 22.04 -0.52
CA ALA A 85 21.14 22.51 0.76
C ALA A 85 21.54 23.97 1.00
N ASP A 86 20.58 24.82 1.39
CA ASP A 86 20.85 26.22 1.75
C ASP A 86 20.73 26.45 3.25
N ARG A 87 19.55 26.19 3.82
CA ARG A 87 19.29 26.45 5.24
C ARG A 87 18.16 25.61 5.78
N LEU A 88 18.17 25.45 7.09
CA LEU A 88 17.12 24.82 7.88
C LEU A 88 16.82 25.68 9.10
N SER A 89 15.55 25.83 9.43
CA SER A 89 15.04 26.50 10.63
C SER A 89 14.02 25.59 11.30
N VAL A 90 14.10 25.44 12.62
CA VAL A 90 13.09 24.76 13.45
C VAL A 90 12.81 25.62 14.66
N GLU A 91 11.53 25.96 14.86
CA GLU A 91 10.98 26.59 16.05
C GLU A 91 9.97 25.63 16.67
N ALA A 92 10.27 25.17 17.88
CA ALA A 92 9.49 24.17 18.59
C ALA A 92 9.49 24.42 20.10
N THR A 93 8.67 23.65 20.81
CA THR A 93 8.75 23.49 22.26
C THR A 93 9.12 22.04 22.55
N LEU A 94 10.18 21.82 23.33
CA LEU A 94 10.60 20.51 23.80
C LEU A 94 10.54 20.47 25.33
N ARG A 95 9.72 19.58 25.89
CA ARG A 95 9.52 19.46 27.35
C ARG A 95 9.19 20.81 28.01
N GLN A 96 8.27 21.57 27.40
CA GLN A 96 7.83 22.91 27.82
C GLN A 96 8.89 24.03 27.72
N GLN A 97 10.08 23.76 27.16
CA GLN A 97 11.08 24.78 26.90
C GLN A 97 11.12 25.15 25.41
N PRO A 98 11.24 26.44 25.06
CA PRO A 98 11.47 26.85 23.68
C PRO A 98 12.73 26.21 23.11
N LEU A 99 12.64 25.70 21.89
CA LEU A 99 13.73 25.14 21.11
C LEU A 99 13.78 25.87 19.76
N VAL A 100 14.93 26.43 19.43
CA VAL A 100 15.22 27.01 18.12
C VAL A 100 16.48 26.38 17.56
N VAL A 101 16.39 25.82 16.35
CA VAL A 101 17.55 25.30 15.61
C VAL A 101 17.63 26.05 14.28
N LYS A 102 18.76 26.71 14.02
CA LYS A 102 19.03 27.39 12.75
C LYS A 102 20.31 26.84 12.16
N THR A 103 20.22 26.21 11.00
CA THR A 103 21.36 25.67 10.26
C THR A 103 21.52 26.42 8.95
N THR A 104 22.74 26.85 8.64
CA THR A 104 23.11 27.41 7.34
C THR A 104 24.17 26.53 6.70
N VAL A 105 24.01 26.21 5.41
CA VAL A 105 24.97 25.41 4.64
C VAL A 105 25.69 26.30 3.65
N ARG A 106 26.99 26.50 3.85
CA ARG A 106 27.88 27.27 2.98
C ARG A 106 29.26 26.63 2.95
N ASP A 107 29.91 26.66 1.80
CA ASP A 107 31.30 26.23 1.63
C ASP A 107 31.60 24.83 2.20
N GLY A 108 30.66 23.88 2.01
CA GLY A 108 30.77 22.50 2.50
C GLY A 108 30.66 22.36 4.03
N GLN A 109 30.08 23.36 4.71
CA GLN A 109 29.88 23.35 6.15
C GLN A 109 28.41 23.63 6.50
N ALA A 110 27.84 22.81 7.37
CA ALA A 110 26.55 23.04 8.01
C ALA A 110 26.77 23.60 9.42
N ALA A 111 26.59 24.92 9.57
CA ALA A 111 26.70 25.60 10.85
C ALA A 111 25.32 25.73 11.50
N SER A 112 25.13 25.09 12.66
CA SER A 112 23.89 25.06 13.42
C SER A 112 24.02 25.86 14.73
N VAL A 113 23.09 26.79 14.95
CA VAL A 113 22.86 27.46 16.24
C VAL A 113 21.63 26.85 16.89
N VAL A 114 21.78 26.34 18.11
CA VAL A 114 20.73 25.64 18.86
C VAL A 114 20.49 26.40 20.16
N THR A 115 19.29 26.96 20.30
CA THR A 115 18.84 27.62 21.53
C THR A 115 17.77 26.77 22.19
N GLN A 116 18.00 26.32 23.42
CA GLN A 116 17.03 25.57 24.23
C GLN A 116 16.87 26.25 25.60
N GLY A 117 15.69 26.82 25.84
CA GLY A 117 15.48 27.71 26.99
C GLY A 117 16.40 28.93 26.89
N GLU A 118 17.25 29.13 27.89
CA GLU A 118 18.24 30.22 27.93
C GLU A 118 19.61 29.81 27.35
N ASN A 119 19.82 28.51 27.11
CA ASN A 119 21.11 28.00 26.65
C ASN A 119 21.21 28.08 25.14
N THR A 120 22.27 28.69 24.62
CA THR A 120 22.60 28.68 23.20
C THR A 120 23.93 27.99 22.95
N THR A 121 23.93 27.06 22.00
CA THR A 121 25.12 26.33 21.56
C THR A 121 25.28 26.48 20.05
N GLN A 122 26.51 26.38 19.57
CA GLN A 122 26.81 26.42 18.15
C GLN A 122 27.69 25.22 17.80
N VAL A 123 27.34 24.54 16.73
CA VAL A 123 28.06 23.38 16.19
C VAL A 123 28.21 23.54 14.69
N SER A 124 29.28 23.00 14.12
CA SER A 124 29.53 23.02 12.68
C SER A 124 30.06 21.67 12.25
N HIS A 125 29.54 21.16 11.14
CA HIS A 125 29.96 19.89 10.56
C HIS A 125 30.29 20.08 9.09
N ALA A 126 31.31 19.36 8.62
CA ALA A 126 31.52 19.20 7.19
C ALA A 126 30.34 18.42 6.59
N VAL A 127 29.87 18.88 5.44
CA VAL A 127 28.76 18.26 4.71
C VAL A 127 29.04 18.25 3.22
N GLU A 128 28.56 17.22 2.54
CA GLU A 128 28.58 17.17 1.08
C GLU A 128 27.65 18.25 0.48
N PRO A 129 28.01 18.86 -0.68
CA PRO A 129 27.20 19.92 -1.30
C PRO A 129 25.75 19.50 -1.58
N ASP A 130 25.54 18.22 -1.81
CA ASP A 130 24.27 17.64 -2.22
C ASP A 130 23.50 16.97 -1.06
N THR A 131 23.97 17.19 0.18
CA THR A 131 23.38 16.62 1.40
C THR A 131 21.89 16.96 1.55
N VAL A 132 21.11 16.01 2.06
CA VAL A 132 19.70 16.21 2.37
C VAL A 132 19.58 16.60 3.84
N LEU A 133 18.89 17.72 4.11
CA LEU A 133 18.68 18.22 5.47
C LEU A 133 17.53 17.49 6.14
N LEU A 134 17.82 16.77 7.23
CA LEU A 134 16.85 16.03 8.03
C LEU A 134 16.83 16.53 9.49
N PRO A 135 16.00 17.54 9.82
CA PRO A 135 15.77 17.95 11.20
C PRO A 135 15.17 16.83 12.07
N ASN A 136 15.67 16.71 13.31
CA ASN A 136 15.07 15.81 14.30
C ASN A 136 13.62 16.17 14.63
N ASN A 137 12.76 15.15 14.72
CA ASN A 137 11.33 15.25 15.06
C ASN A 137 10.51 16.15 14.11
N VAL A 138 10.98 16.38 12.89
CA VAL A 138 10.24 17.08 11.84
C VAL A 138 10.19 16.17 10.62
N TYR A 139 9.18 15.30 10.57
CA TYR A 139 9.16 14.20 9.61
C TYR A 139 8.73 14.61 8.20
N ALA A 140 7.92 15.66 8.07
CA ALA A 140 7.54 16.28 6.80
C ALA A 140 8.77 16.80 6.03
N ALA A 141 9.88 17.10 6.71
CA ALA A 141 11.13 17.47 6.07
C ALA A 141 11.74 16.35 5.20
N ALA A 142 11.35 15.08 5.43
CA ALA A 142 11.72 13.96 4.56
C ALA A 142 11.20 14.10 3.13
N GLN A 143 10.32 15.07 2.85
CA GLN A 143 10.00 15.52 1.50
C GLN A 143 11.24 15.91 0.67
N GLY A 144 12.28 16.47 1.30
CA GLY A 144 13.55 16.75 0.62
C GLY A 144 14.23 15.47 0.14
N LEU A 145 14.21 14.42 0.97
CA LEU A 145 14.70 13.09 0.61
C LEU A 145 13.87 12.47 -0.50
N ALA A 146 12.53 12.58 -0.46
CA ALA A 146 11.64 12.11 -1.52
C ALA A 146 12.01 12.67 -2.89
N TYR A 147 12.30 13.97 -2.95
CA TYR A 147 12.73 14.62 -4.18
C TYR A 147 14.11 14.19 -4.65
N ARG A 148 15.05 13.96 -3.72
CA ARG A 148 16.38 13.45 -4.07
C ARG A 148 16.32 12.05 -4.65
N LEU A 149 15.50 11.17 -4.07
CA LEU A 149 15.40 9.77 -4.46
C LEU A 149 14.73 9.56 -5.82
N LEU A 150 13.86 10.48 -6.25
CA LEU A 150 13.11 10.37 -7.51
C LEU A 150 13.98 10.12 -8.75
N SER A 151 15.19 10.66 -8.80
CA SER A 151 16.09 10.53 -9.95
C SER A 151 17.10 9.39 -9.80
N LEU A 152 17.15 8.75 -8.63
CA LEU A 152 18.17 7.75 -8.31
C LEU A 152 17.71 6.32 -8.63
N GLN A 153 18.70 5.44 -8.75
CA GLN A 153 18.55 4.01 -8.95
C GLN A 153 19.16 3.26 -7.76
N ALA A 154 18.78 1.99 -7.58
CA ALA A 154 19.37 1.14 -6.55
C ALA A 154 20.90 1.07 -6.70
N GLY A 155 21.61 1.12 -5.56
CA GLY A 155 23.06 1.24 -5.46
C GLY A 155 23.57 2.68 -5.32
N ALA A 156 22.72 3.71 -5.55
CA ALA A 156 23.12 5.09 -5.36
C ALA A 156 23.42 5.41 -3.89
N THR A 157 24.51 6.15 -3.64
CA THR A 157 24.86 6.69 -2.33
C THR A 157 24.35 8.11 -2.18
N LEU A 158 24.04 8.51 -0.95
CA LEU A 158 23.53 9.83 -0.62
C LEU A 158 24.00 10.26 0.78
N SER A 159 24.25 11.56 0.92
CA SER A 159 24.60 12.19 2.19
C SER A 159 23.36 12.77 2.87
N LEU A 160 23.19 12.49 4.16
CA LEU A 160 22.06 12.94 4.96
C LEU A 160 22.58 13.72 6.17
N TYR A 161 22.35 15.03 6.22
CA TYR A 161 22.68 15.82 7.40
C TYR A 161 21.52 15.79 8.41
N VAL A 162 21.70 15.01 9.47
CA VAL A 162 20.77 14.94 10.60
C VAL A 162 21.03 16.13 11.50
N ALA A 163 20.33 17.23 11.29
CA ALA A 163 20.61 18.48 11.98
C ALA A 163 20.12 18.44 13.45
N PRO A 164 20.91 18.97 14.42
CA PRO A 164 22.24 19.58 14.29
C PRO A 164 23.38 18.61 14.67
N GLN A 165 23.22 17.31 14.42
CA GLN A 165 24.08 16.26 14.96
C GLN A 165 25.29 15.93 14.07
N ALA A 166 25.06 15.41 12.87
CA ALA A 166 26.12 14.93 11.98
C ALA A 166 25.58 14.63 10.58
N GLU A 167 26.49 14.52 9.62
CA GLU A 167 26.21 13.88 8.34
C GLU A 167 26.37 12.37 8.45
N VAL A 168 25.40 11.62 7.91
CA VAL A 168 25.44 10.17 7.80
C VAL A 168 25.32 9.77 6.34
N GLN A 169 26.05 8.71 5.98
CA GLN A 169 25.96 8.13 4.64
C GLN A 169 24.75 7.20 4.56
N ALA A 170 24.10 7.17 3.40
CA ALA A 170 23.01 6.26 3.12
C ALA A 170 23.13 5.67 1.71
N THR A 171 22.57 4.47 1.53
CA THR A 171 22.54 3.76 0.24
C THR A 171 21.10 3.44 -0.12
N LEU A 172 20.70 3.75 -1.35
CA LEU A 172 19.42 3.34 -1.90
C LEU A 172 19.50 1.86 -2.30
N SER A 173 18.98 0.94 -1.50
CA SER A 173 19.14 -0.50 -1.73
C SER A 173 18.09 -1.09 -2.66
N ALA A 174 16.89 -0.52 -2.70
CA ALA A 174 15.84 -0.96 -3.62
C ALA A 174 14.93 0.17 -4.04
N VAL A 175 14.46 0.09 -5.30
CA VAL A 175 13.37 0.92 -5.81
C VAL A 175 12.33 0.03 -6.45
N THR A 176 11.09 0.08 -5.96
CA THR A 176 9.94 -0.60 -6.54
C THR A 176 8.88 0.41 -6.94
N VAL A 177 8.24 0.19 -8.08
CA VAL A 177 7.08 0.99 -8.49
C VAL A 177 5.83 0.26 -8.00
N GLU A 178 4.98 1.00 -7.30
CA GLU A 178 3.68 0.54 -6.82
C GLU A 178 2.59 1.45 -7.38
N ARG A 179 1.36 0.95 -7.44
CA ARG A 179 0.22 1.75 -7.84
C ARG A 179 -0.78 1.83 -6.71
N LEU A 180 -1.15 3.06 -6.34
CA LEU A 180 -2.13 3.32 -5.30
C LEU A 180 -3.44 3.79 -5.93
N GLN A 181 -4.56 3.33 -5.37
CA GLN A 181 -5.89 3.87 -5.62
C GLN A 181 -6.38 4.55 -4.35
N THR A 182 -6.88 5.78 -4.49
CA THR A 182 -7.59 6.53 -3.45
C THR A 182 -9.00 6.90 -3.94
N ALA A 183 -9.78 7.59 -3.11
CA ALA A 183 -11.04 8.19 -3.54
C ALA A 183 -10.87 9.25 -4.65
N ALA A 184 -9.71 9.90 -4.73
CA ALA A 184 -9.44 10.96 -5.71
C ALA A 184 -8.96 10.42 -7.07
N GLY A 185 -8.48 9.18 -7.12
CA GLY A 185 -7.99 8.56 -8.35
C GLY A 185 -6.87 7.56 -8.11
N GLN A 186 -6.26 7.11 -9.20
CA GLN A 186 -5.07 6.25 -9.18
C GLN A 186 -3.82 7.07 -9.49
N PHE A 187 -2.71 6.71 -8.86
CA PHE A 187 -1.41 7.26 -9.18
C PHE A 187 -0.30 6.27 -8.84
N GLU A 188 0.82 6.41 -9.53
CA GLU A 188 2.01 5.61 -9.29
C GLU A 188 2.84 6.21 -8.16
N VAL A 189 3.42 5.33 -7.33
CA VAL A 189 4.37 5.69 -6.29
C VAL A 189 5.64 4.89 -6.46
N ARG A 190 6.78 5.52 -6.21
CA ARG A 190 8.06 4.84 -6.09
C ARG A 190 8.33 4.60 -4.61
N ARG A 191 8.49 3.34 -4.23
CA ARG A 191 8.95 2.90 -2.92
C ARG A 191 10.45 2.75 -2.94
N HIS A 192 11.12 3.42 -2.03
CA HIS A 192 12.57 3.47 -1.90
C HIS A 192 12.95 2.85 -0.56
N VAL A 193 13.86 1.88 -0.57
CA VAL A 193 14.47 1.33 0.64
C VAL A 193 15.85 1.98 0.78
N VAL A 194 16.07 2.68 1.88
CA VAL A 194 17.27 3.47 2.14
C VAL A 194 17.95 2.94 3.38
N ASP A 195 19.13 2.35 3.20
CA ASP A 195 19.98 1.88 4.29
C ASP A 195 20.84 3.03 4.79
N ILE A 196 20.64 3.43 6.04
CA ILE A 196 21.30 4.58 6.66
C ILE A 196 22.38 4.07 7.62
N ALA A 197 23.61 4.52 7.42
CA ALA A 197 24.76 4.23 8.27
C ALA A 197 24.70 5.07 9.58
N ASN A 198 23.67 4.81 10.38
CA ASN A 198 23.42 5.53 11.62
C ASN A 198 24.45 5.11 12.71
N PRO A 199 25.04 6.08 13.44
CA PRO A 199 25.94 5.79 14.55
C PRO A 199 25.27 4.90 15.61
N GLY A 200 25.89 3.76 15.91
CA GLY A 200 25.41 2.77 16.88
C GLY A 200 24.82 1.53 16.22
N GLN A 201 23.79 1.68 15.39
CA GLN A 201 23.19 0.59 14.62
C GLN A 201 22.66 1.10 13.27
N PRO A 202 22.92 0.39 12.15
CA PRO A 202 22.31 0.69 10.87
C PRO A 202 20.78 0.75 10.95
N LEU A 203 20.18 1.70 10.25
CA LEU A 203 18.73 1.87 10.19
C LEU A 203 18.25 1.74 8.74
N VAL A 204 17.09 1.13 8.56
CA VAL A 204 16.41 1.11 7.25
C VAL A 204 15.26 2.10 7.30
N ALA A 205 15.28 3.07 6.40
CA ALA A 205 14.15 3.94 6.12
C ALA A 205 13.47 3.51 4.82
N ILE A 206 12.13 3.54 4.80
CA ILE A 206 11.35 3.23 3.61
C ILE A 206 10.52 4.45 3.26
N LEU A 207 10.70 4.97 2.05
CA LEU A 207 10.04 6.18 1.58
C LEU A 207 9.23 5.91 0.31
N TRP A 208 7.96 6.28 0.35
CA TRP A 208 7.08 6.30 -0.82
C TRP A 208 6.90 7.74 -1.29
N ALA A 209 7.05 7.96 -2.60
CA ALA A 209 6.81 9.24 -3.24
C ALA A 209 6.01 9.05 -4.53
N GLU A 210 5.12 9.98 -4.86
CA GLU A 210 4.41 10.00 -6.15
C GLU A 210 5.42 10.04 -7.30
N ALA A 211 5.29 9.11 -8.26
CA ALA A 211 6.24 9.00 -9.37
C ALA A 211 6.25 10.25 -10.28
N ALA A 212 5.10 10.94 -10.39
CA ALA A 212 4.93 12.07 -11.29
C ALA A 212 5.63 13.36 -10.81
N ASN A 213 5.70 13.58 -9.49
CA ASN A 213 6.11 14.88 -8.92
C ASN A 213 7.00 14.77 -7.67
N GLY A 214 7.11 13.58 -7.05
CA GLY A 214 7.93 13.35 -5.87
C GLY A 214 7.31 13.75 -4.55
N ARG A 215 6.02 14.10 -4.53
CA ARG A 215 5.30 14.38 -3.30
C ARG A 215 5.32 13.13 -2.41
N MET A 216 5.76 13.31 -1.18
CA MET A 216 5.91 12.23 -0.23
C MET A 216 4.53 11.67 0.13
N VAL A 217 4.46 10.35 0.18
CA VAL A 217 3.26 9.55 0.44
C VAL A 217 3.37 8.92 1.83
N ARG A 218 4.52 8.29 2.10
CA ARG A 218 4.83 7.66 3.39
C ARG A 218 6.32 7.70 3.66
N TYR A 219 6.69 7.86 4.92
CA TYR A 219 8.05 7.69 5.42
C TYR A 219 8.00 6.77 6.64
N SER A 220 8.74 5.67 6.61
CA SER A 220 8.71 4.63 7.63
C SER A 220 10.11 4.30 8.12
N VAL A 221 10.28 4.14 9.43
CA VAL A 221 11.51 3.61 10.04
C VAL A 221 11.10 2.44 10.93
N PRO A 222 11.06 1.20 10.38
CA PRO A 222 10.49 0.05 11.07
C PRO A 222 11.15 -0.26 12.42
N ALA A 223 12.49 -0.14 12.51
CA ALA A 223 13.22 -0.37 13.75
C ALA A 223 12.84 0.61 14.88
N ALA A 224 12.32 1.80 14.53
CA ALA A 224 11.79 2.76 15.49
C ALA A 224 10.26 2.63 15.69
N GLY A 225 9.60 1.73 14.95
CA GLY A 225 8.14 1.64 14.88
C GLY A 225 7.47 2.94 14.40
N LEU A 226 8.18 3.75 13.60
CA LEU A 226 7.72 5.04 13.11
C LEU A 226 7.08 4.89 11.72
N ASP A 227 5.89 5.45 11.55
CA ASP A 227 5.23 5.62 10.27
C ASP A 227 4.64 7.02 10.14
N VAL A 228 5.02 7.73 9.08
CA VAL A 228 4.51 9.06 8.74
C VAL A 228 3.78 8.95 7.42
N VAL A 229 2.46 9.08 7.44
CA VAL A 229 1.58 8.74 6.31
C VAL A 229 0.74 9.94 5.92
N ARG A 230 0.68 10.26 4.63
CA ARG A 230 -0.14 11.38 4.14
C ARG A 230 -1.63 11.12 4.45
N GLU A 231 -2.32 12.11 4.98
CA GLU A 231 -3.64 11.94 5.59
C GLU A 231 -4.71 11.46 4.59
N ASP A 232 -4.68 11.95 3.35
CA ASP A 232 -5.56 11.49 2.27
C ASP A 232 -5.40 9.99 1.97
N LEU A 233 -4.27 9.40 2.34
CA LEU A 233 -3.97 7.97 2.18
C LEU A 233 -4.32 7.12 3.39
N THR A 234 -4.66 7.73 4.52
CA THR A 234 -5.12 7.00 5.72
C THR A 234 -6.57 6.54 5.63
N SER A 235 -7.24 6.87 4.52
CA SER A 235 -8.59 6.40 4.23
C SER A 235 -8.64 4.88 4.03
N VAL A 236 -9.71 4.25 4.50
CA VAL A 236 -10.07 2.86 4.13
C VAL A 236 -10.28 2.69 2.62
N PHE A 237 -10.45 3.80 1.88
CA PHE A 237 -10.50 3.80 0.42
C PHE A 237 -9.12 3.73 -0.24
N THR A 238 -8.02 3.74 0.50
CA THR A 238 -6.68 3.60 -0.08
C THR A 238 -6.30 2.13 -0.19
N ARG A 239 -5.83 1.71 -1.36
CA ARG A 239 -5.29 0.35 -1.54
C ARG A 239 -4.17 0.29 -2.57
N GLU A 240 -3.30 -0.70 -2.39
CA GLU A 240 -2.37 -1.15 -3.43
C GLU A 240 -3.16 -1.83 -4.56
N VAL A 241 -2.80 -1.54 -5.81
CA VAL A 241 -3.39 -2.16 -6.99
C VAL A 241 -2.34 -3.09 -7.59
N LYS A 242 -2.54 -4.40 -7.41
CA LYS A 242 -1.60 -5.44 -7.85
C LYS A 242 -1.85 -5.89 -9.29
N VAL A 243 -3.11 -5.83 -9.72
CA VAL A 243 -3.51 -6.05 -11.11
C VAL A 243 -4.43 -4.91 -11.50
N PHE A 244 -4.11 -4.26 -12.63
CA PHE A 244 -4.90 -3.18 -13.19
C PHE A 244 -5.05 -3.37 -14.69
N ARG A 245 -6.11 -2.77 -15.23
CA ARG A 245 -6.30 -2.51 -16.66
C ARG A 245 -6.60 -1.03 -16.84
N ASP A 246 -6.24 -0.46 -17.98
CA ASP A 246 -6.49 0.96 -18.26
C ASP A 246 -7.98 1.33 -18.23
N ASN A 247 -8.84 0.34 -18.43
CA ASN A 247 -10.30 0.47 -18.40
C ASN A 247 -10.96 -0.17 -17.17
N ASP A 248 -10.18 -0.51 -16.15
CA ASP A 248 -10.74 -0.91 -14.86
C ASP A 248 -11.49 0.25 -14.23
N GLN A 249 -12.70 -0.01 -13.74
CA GLN A 249 -13.51 0.96 -13.03
C GLN A 249 -13.72 0.50 -11.60
N THR A 250 -13.31 1.33 -10.64
CA THR A 250 -13.63 1.12 -9.22
C THR A 250 -14.99 1.71 -8.89
N LEU A 251 -15.78 1.02 -8.09
CA LEU A 251 -17.09 1.49 -7.65
C LEU A 251 -17.49 0.90 -6.29
N LEU A 252 -18.55 1.47 -5.72
CA LEU A 252 -19.24 0.97 -4.55
C LEU A 252 -20.57 0.38 -4.99
N ILE A 253 -20.73 -0.92 -4.78
CA ILE A 253 -21.98 -1.64 -5.07
C ILE A 253 -22.84 -1.65 -3.80
N PRO A 254 -24.07 -1.10 -3.81
CA PRO A 254 -24.95 -1.13 -2.65
C PRO A 254 -25.31 -2.57 -2.24
N ALA A 255 -25.14 -2.86 -0.95
CA ALA A 255 -25.54 -4.10 -0.29
C ALA A 255 -26.40 -3.78 0.95
N PRO A 256 -27.10 -4.77 1.55
CA PRO A 256 -27.90 -4.52 2.75
C PRO A 256 -27.07 -3.97 3.92
N GLY A 257 -27.23 -2.69 4.22
CA GLY A 257 -26.59 -2.01 5.37
C GLY A 257 -25.16 -1.51 5.15
N PHE A 258 -24.56 -1.70 3.96
CA PHE A 258 -23.21 -1.23 3.63
C PHE A 258 -22.98 -1.21 2.11
N ASN A 259 -21.78 -0.84 1.67
CA ASN A 259 -21.37 -0.92 0.27
C ASN A 259 -20.22 -1.92 0.11
N LEU A 260 -20.23 -2.66 -1.00
CA LEU A 260 -19.13 -3.50 -1.44
C LEU A 260 -18.18 -2.69 -2.32
N GLY A 261 -16.90 -2.64 -1.94
CA GLY A 261 -15.84 -2.09 -2.77
C GLY A 261 -15.53 -3.03 -3.91
N ALA A 262 -15.74 -2.61 -5.16
CA ALA A 262 -15.62 -3.47 -6.34
C ALA A 262 -14.78 -2.83 -7.45
N THR A 263 -14.25 -3.69 -8.31
CA THR A 263 -13.61 -3.33 -9.57
C THR A 263 -14.31 -4.06 -10.71
N ILE A 264 -14.61 -3.33 -11.77
CA ILE A 264 -15.10 -3.86 -13.04
C ILE A 264 -13.99 -3.80 -14.06
N SER A 265 -13.68 -4.95 -14.65
CA SER A 265 -12.77 -5.08 -15.79
C SER A 265 -13.60 -5.31 -17.05
N ARG A 266 -13.37 -4.50 -18.08
CA ARG A 266 -14.04 -4.61 -19.39
C ARG A 266 -13.06 -5.10 -20.47
N PRO A 267 -13.56 -5.60 -21.60
CA PRO A 267 -12.72 -5.91 -22.75
C PRO A 267 -11.88 -4.72 -23.20
N ALA A 268 -10.66 -4.97 -23.66
CA ALA A 268 -9.72 -3.94 -24.05
C ALA A 268 -10.34 -2.93 -25.04
N GLY A 269 -10.04 -1.64 -24.85
CA GLY A 269 -10.61 -0.55 -25.64
C GLY A 269 -12.05 -0.15 -25.26
N ARG A 270 -12.67 -0.78 -24.25
CA ARG A 270 -13.99 -0.38 -23.73
C ARG A 270 -13.89 0.23 -22.34
N THR A 271 -14.03 1.54 -22.23
CA THR A 271 -14.12 2.26 -20.95
C THR A 271 -15.56 2.58 -20.54
N ALA A 272 -16.51 2.44 -21.47
CA ALA A 272 -17.93 2.74 -21.29
C ALA A 272 -18.78 1.82 -22.18
N PRO A 273 -20.12 1.78 -21.96
CA PRO A 273 -21.05 1.09 -22.85
C PRO A 273 -20.82 1.46 -24.32
N THR A 274 -20.41 0.50 -25.14
CA THR A 274 -20.21 0.69 -26.59
C THR A 274 -21.53 0.53 -27.32
N ARG A 275 -21.73 1.27 -28.42
CA ARG A 275 -22.90 1.17 -29.28
C ARG A 275 -22.56 0.60 -30.65
N ASP A 276 -23.45 -0.24 -31.19
CA ASP A 276 -23.46 -0.66 -32.58
C ASP A 276 -24.75 -0.19 -33.27
N ALA A 277 -24.98 -0.64 -34.52
CA ALA A 277 -26.18 -0.29 -35.29
C ALA A 277 -27.50 -0.74 -34.63
N ARG A 278 -27.46 -1.63 -33.63
CA ARG A 278 -28.62 -2.21 -32.93
C ARG A 278 -28.82 -1.64 -31.53
N GLY A 279 -27.88 -0.85 -31.00
CA GLY A 279 -28.00 -0.20 -29.70
C GLY A 279 -26.76 -0.38 -28.83
N ILE A 280 -26.92 -0.41 -27.51
CA ILE A 280 -25.81 -0.68 -26.59
C ILE A 280 -25.46 -2.16 -26.68
N VAL A 281 -24.17 -2.46 -26.87
CA VAL A 281 -23.65 -3.82 -26.91
C VAL A 281 -23.59 -4.37 -25.49
N ALA A 282 -24.52 -5.27 -25.17
CA ALA A 282 -24.58 -5.95 -23.88
C ALA A 282 -23.56 -7.11 -23.81
N LEU A 283 -22.76 -7.13 -22.75
CA LEU A 283 -21.72 -8.12 -22.51
C LEU A 283 -22.17 -9.21 -21.55
N PRO A 284 -21.76 -10.48 -21.76
CA PRO A 284 -21.85 -11.48 -20.69
C PRO A 284 -20.97 -11.04 -19.52
N ALA A 285 -21.48 -11.23 -18.29
CA ALA A 285 -20.81 -10.79 -17.09
C ALA A 285 -20.38 -11.97 -16.20
N ILE A 286 -19.24 -11.82 -15.53
CA ILE A 286 -18.70 -12.81 -14.60
C ILE A 286 -18.42 -12.14 -13.26
N VAL A 287 -18.93 -12.72 -12.17
CA VAL A 287 -18.57 -12.33 -10.80
C VAL A 287 -17.52 -13.31 -10.26
N LEU A 288 -16.37 -12.80 -9.79
CA LEU A 288 -15.29 -13.61 -9.23
C LEU A 288 -15.30 -13.59 -7.70
N LEU A 289 -15.24 -14.76 -7.08
CA LEU A 289 -15.21 -14.95 -5.63
C LEU A 289 -13.94 -15.67 -5.18
N GLY A 290 -13.26 -15.07 -4.21
CA GLY A 290 -12.11 -15.64 -3.51
C GLY A 290 -12.48 -16.79 -2.56
N GLY A 291 -11.46 -17.35 -1.91
CA GLY A 291 -11.60 -18.40 -0.89
C GLY A 291 -11.95 -17.87 0.50
N SER A 292 -11.79 -18.73 1.51
CA SER A 292 -12.03 -18.41 2.91
C SER A 292 -11.06 -17.37 3.46
N GLY A 293 -11.50 -16.63 4.48
CA GLY A 293 -10.71 -15.63 5.20
C GLY A 293 -10.87 -14.20 4.68
N SER A 294 -10.12 -13.29 5.28
CA SER A 294 -10.16 -11.86 4.97
C SER A 294 -9.40 -11.55 3.68
N SER A 295 -10.03 -11.81 2.53
CA SER A 295 -9.45 -11.56 1.20
C SER A 295 -10.04 -10.30 0.54
N ASP A 296 -9.17 -9.48 -0.04
CA ASP A 296 -9.58 -8.41 -0.94
C ASP A 296 -10.03 -8.96 -2.31
N ARG A 297 -10.50 -8.07 -3.20
CA ARG A 297 -10.99 -8.45 -4.54
C ARG A 297 -9.92 -9.04 -5.47
N ASP A 298 -8.63 -8.95 -5.12
CA ASP A 298 -7.54 -9.59 -5.87
C ASP A 298 -7.22 -10.99 -5.35
N SER A 299 -7.62 -11.29 -4.10
CA SER A 299 -7.43 -12.58 -3.44
C SER A 299 -5.99 -13.07 -3.59
N VAL A 300 -5.07 -12.27 -3.07
CA VAL A 300 -3.63 -12.55 -3.13
C VAL A 300 -3.31 -13.80 -2.33
N ALA A 301 -2.87 -14.86 -3.01
CA ALA A 301 -2.42 -16.09 -2.40
C ALA A 301 -0.92 -16.26 -2.70
N TYR A 302 -0.10 -16.39 -1.66
CA TYR A 302 1.36 -16.56 -1.78
C TYR A 302 2.04 -15.50 -2.69
N GLY A 303 1.57 -14.25 -2.62
CA GLY A 303 2.09 -13.15 -3.44
C GLY A 303 1.46 -13.03 -4.83
N VAL A 304 0.60 -13.97 -5.24
CA VAL A 304 -0.07 -13.97 -6.55
C VAL A 304 -1.50 -13.43 -6.43
N PRO A 305 -1.87 -12.34 -7.12
CA PRO A 305 -3.24 -11.80 -7.14
C PRO A 305 -4.15 -12.63 -8.05
N VAL A 306 -4.55 -13.82 -7.61
CA VAL A 306 -5.22 -14.84 -8.44
C VAL A 306 -6.50 -14.31 -9.11
N MET A 307 -7.38 -13.64 -8.35
CA MET A 307 -8.63 -13.11 -8.91
C MET A 307 -8.40 -11.91 -9.82
N GLY A 308 -7.38 -11.09 -9.54
CA GLY A 308 -6.97 -10.01 -10.43
C GLY A 308 -6.49 -10.51 -11.79
N GLN A 309 -5.64 -11.54 -11.81
CA GLN A 309 -5.15 -12.15 -13.05
C GLN A 309 -6.28 -12.82 -13.84
N LEU A 310 -7.16 -13.55 -13.15
CA LEU A 310 -8.32 -14.17 -13.79
C LEU A 310 -9.27 -13.12 -14.37
N ALA A 311 -9.50 -12.01 -13.67
CA ALA A 311 -10.30 -10.90 -14.18
C ALA A 311 -9.73 -10.32 -15.47
N SER A 312 -8.40 -10.17 -15.54
CA SER A 312 -7.73 -9.68 -16.75
C SER A 312 -7.90 -10.64 -17.93
N ALA A 313 -7.63 -11.93 -17.72
CA ALA A 313 -7.75 -12.94 -18.77
C ALA A 313 -9.20 -13.08 -19.29
N LEU A 314 -10.19 -13.05 -18.39
CA LEU A 314 -11.60 -13.12 -18.76
C LEU A 314 -12.07 -11.84 -19.46
N ALA A 315 -11.59 -10.67 -19.04
CA ALA A 315 -11.88 -9.43 -19.74
C ALA A 315 -11.30 -9.44 -21.17
N ASP A 316 -10.08 -9.94 -21.36
CA ASP A 316 -9.47 -10.12 -22.69
C ASP A 316 -10.24 -11.13 -23.56
N ALA A 317 -10.90 -12.11 -22.94
CA ALA A 317 -11.79 -13.05 -23.60
C ALA A 317 -13.18 -12.48 -23.95
N GLY A 318 -13.46 -11.20 -23.62
CA GLY A 318 -14.68 -10.51 -24.03
C GLY A 318 -15.78 -10.41 -22.96
N TYR A 319 -15.48 -10.75 -21.71
CA TYR A 319 -16.45 -10.67 -20.60
C TYR A 319 -16.34 -9.33 -19.84
N LEU A 320 -17.45 -8.88 -19.27
CA LEU A 320 -17.43 -7.89 -18.19
C LEU A 320 -17.21 -8.62 -16.88
N VAL A 321 -16.12 -8.33 -16.18
CA VAL A 321 -15.75 -9.07 -14.97
C VAL A 321 -15.85 -8.18 -13.75
N VAL A 322 -16.54 -8.65 -12.71
CA VAL A 322 -16.64 -7.98 -11.41
C VAL A 322 -15.91 -8.77 -10.36
N ARG A 323 -15.03 -8.09 -9.64
CA ARG A 323 -14.37 -8.58 -8.42
C ARG A 323 -14.64 -7.58 -7.30
N TYR A 324 -14.90 -8.06 -6.09
CA TYR A 324 -15.20 -7.19 -4.95
C TYR A 324 -14.50 -7.63 -3.67
N ASP A 325 -14.20 -6.67 -2.79
CA ASP A 325 -13.60 -6.96 -1.50
C ASP A 325 -14.66 -7.63 -0.64
N ARG A 326 -14.29 -8.68 0.08
CA ARG A 326 -15.22 -9.37 0.96
C ARG A 326 -15.75 -8.38 2.02
N ARG A 327 -16.98 -8.55 2.51
CA ARG A 327 -17.53 -7.71 3.60
C ARG A 327 -16.53 -7.62 4.78
N GLY A 328 -16.40 -6.43 5.36
CA GLY A 328 -15.44 -6.13 6.42
C GLY A 328 -13.97 -6.10 5.97
N VAL A 329 -13.69 -6.24 4.67
CA VAL A 329 -12.33 -6.23 4.11
C VAL A 329 -12.16 -5.11 3.10
N GLY A 330 -10.97 -4.49 3.10
CA GLY A 330 -10.60 -3.49 2.11
C GLY A 330 -11.56 -2.30 2.09
N GLN A 331 -12.13 -2.02 0.92
CA GLN A 331 -13.08 -0.92 0.73
C GLN A 331 -14.55 -1.33 0.96
N SER A 332 -14.81 -2.59 1.32
CA SER A 332 -16.15 -3.06 1.67
C SER A 332 -16.47 -2.80 3.13
N GLY A 333 -17.66 -2.27 3.39
CA GLY A 333 -18.19 -2.16 4.75
C GLY A 333 -18.70 -3.49 5.30
N GLY A 334 -19.47 -3.43 6.39
CA GLY A 334 -20.03 -4.61 7.06
C GLY A 334 -19.05 -5.24 8.06
N ARG A 335 -19.48 -6.35 8.67
CA ARG A 335 -18.75 -7.12 9.68
C ARG A 335 -18.49 -8.52 9.18
N ALA A 336 -17.24 -8.96 9.23
CA ALA A 336 -16.83 -10.27 8.71
C ALA A 336 -17.02 -11.38 9.75
N GLU A 337 -16.97 -11.02 11.02
CA GLU A 337 -16.83 -11.91 12.15
C GLU A 337 -18.13 -12.66 12.46
N SER A 338 -19.27 -12.02 12.21
CA SER A 338 -20.60 -12.60 12.35
C SER A 338 -21.17 -13.14 11.04
N ALA A 339 -20.37 -13.17 9.95
CA ALA A 339 -20.87 -13.48 8.63
C ALA A 339 -20.88 -14.99 8.36
N THR A 340 -21.99 -15.47 7.82
CA THR A 340 -22.18 -16.85 7.39
C THR A 340 -22.04 -16.97 5.87
N LEU A 341 -21.95 -18.21 5.35
CA LEU A 341 -22.02 -18.48 3.91
C LEU A 341 -23.29 -17.91 3.27
N SER A 342 -24.39 -17.87 4.02
CA SER A 342 -25.65 -17.27 3.57
C SER A 342 -25.53 -15.76 3.38
N ASP A 343 -24.80 -15.09 4.27
CA ASP A 343 -24.58 -13.66 4.18
C ASP A 343 -23.66 -13.31 3.02
N TYR A 344 -22.58 -14.08 2.82
CA TYR A 344 -21.72 -13.92 1.66
C TYR A 344 -22.47 -14.17 0.34
N ALA A 345 -23.44 -15.10 0.32
CA ALA A 345 -24.29 -15.30 -0.85
C ALA A 345 -25.17 -14.08 -1.13
N GLU A 346 -25.65 -13.37 -0.09
CA GLU A 346 -26.39 -12.12 -0.26
C GLU A 346 -25.52 -10.98 -0.82
N ASP A 347 -24.22 -10.97 -0.52
CA ASP A 347 -23.27 -10.05 -1.15
C ASP A 347 -23.18 -10.31 -2.67
N VAL A 348 -23.05 -11.58 -3.06
CA VAL A 348 -23.05 -11.97 -4.49
C VAL A 348 -24.35 -11.53 -5.16
N LEU A 349 -25.49 -11.77 -4.52
CA LEU A 349 -26.79 -11.35 -5.06
C LEU A 349 -26.90 -9.83 -5.17
N SER A 350 -26.27 -9.05 -4.29
CA SER A 350 -26.17 -7.60 -4.42
C SER A 350 -25.40 -7.19 -5.67
N VAL A 351 -24.28 -7.85 -5.95
CA VAL A 351 -23.49 -7.65 -7.18
C VAL A 351 -24.30 -8.03 -8.43
N VAL A 352 -25.00 -9.17 -8.40
CA VAL A 352 -25.87 -9.60 -9.52
C VAL A 352 -27.01 -8.59 -9.75
N ARG A 353 -27.71 -8.16 -8.70
CA ARG A 353 -28.75 -7.12 -8.82
C ARG A 353 -28.22 -5.80 -9.37
N TRP A 354 -26.99 -5.44 -9.03
CA TRP A 354 -26.33 -4.26 -9.56
C TRP A 354 -25.99 -4.43 -11.05
N LEU A 355 -25.41 -5.58 -11.44
CA LEU A 355 -25.07 -5.92 -12.82
C LEU A 355 -26.28 -5.85 -13.75
N ARG A 356 -27.43 -6.38 -13.33
CA ARG A 356 -28.68 -6.35 -14.10
C ARG A 356 -29.21 -4.95 -14.40
N LYS A 357 -28.78 -3.93 -13.64
CA LYS A 357 -29.18 -2.53 -13.87
C LYS A 357 -28.25 -1.82 -14.86
N GLN A 358 -27.16 -2.46 -15.28
CA GLN A 358 -26.19 -1.87 -16.19
C GLN A 358 -26.61 -2.07 -17.64
N LYS A 359 -26.53 -1.00 -18.44
CA LYS A 359 -26.98 -1.03 -19.84
C LYS A 359 -26.06 -1.83 -20.76
N ASP A 360 -24.80 -2.01 -20.37
CA ASP A 360 -23.77 -2.78 -21.08
C ASP A 360 -23.65 -4.22 -20.58
N VAL A 361 -24.58 -4.71 -19.76
CA VAL A 361 -24.63 -6.09 -19.27
C VAL A 361 -25.82 -6.81 -19.89
N ASP A 362 -25.57 -8.02 -20.38
CA ASP A 362 -26.63 -8.95 -20.76
C ASP A 362 -27.13 -9.66 -19.49
N ASP A 363 -28.32 -9.26 -19.03
CA ASP A 363 -28.87 -9.72 -17.75
C ASP A 363 -29.26 -11.20 -17.73
N ARG A 364 -29.22 -11.88 -18.89
CA ARG A 364 -29.42 -13.33 -19.03
C ARG A 364 -28.11 -14.10 -19.08
N ARG A 365 -26.96 -13.43 -19.11
CA ARG A 365 -25.63 -14.07 -19.21
C ARG A 365 -24.72 -13.58 -18.09
N ILE A 366 -25.18 -13.73 -16.85
CA ILE A 366 -24.39 -13.48 -15.65
C ILE A 366 -23.96 -14.81 -15.05
N SER A 367 -22.66 -15.02 -14.89
CA SER A 367 -22.08 -16.23 -14.28
C SER A 367 -21.29 -15.89 -13.03
N VAL A 368 -21.13 -16.85 -12.13
CA VAL A 368 -20.33 -16.70 -10.91
C VAL A 368 -19.22 -17.74 -10.89
N VAL A 369 -17.98 -17.31 -10.72
CA VAL A 369 -16.82 -18.19 -10.55
C VAL A 369 -16.37 -18.10 -9.10
N GLY A 370 -16.35 -19.23 -8.40
CA GLY A 370 -15.96 -19.27 -6.99
C GLY A 370 -14.81 -20.23 -6.72
N HIS A 371 -13.77 -19.74 -6.05
CA HIS A 371 -12.65 -20.55 -5.59
C HIS A 371 -12.85 -20.99 -4.14
N SER A 372 -12.60 -22.26 -3.83
CA SER A 372 -12.71 -22.83 -2.48
C SER A 372 -14.09 -22.50 -1.86
N GLU A 373 -14.14 -21.88 -0.68
CA GLU A 373 -15.38 -21.41 -0.05
C GLU A 373 -16.24 -20.51 -0.96
N GLY A 374 -15.63 -19.71 -1.83
CA GLY A 374 -16.33 -18.89 -2.80
C GLY A 374 -17.21 -19.70 -3.75
N GLY A 375 -16.86 -20.95 -4.04
CA GLY A 375 -17.72 -21.83 -4.84
C GLY A 375 -18.95 -22.29 -4.07
N SER A 376 -18.84 -22.58 -2.77
CA SER A 376 -20.00 -22.88 -1.92
C SER A 376 -20.93 -21.67 -1.85
N VAL A 377 -20.36 -20.46 -1.70
CA VAL A 377 -21.11 -19.20 -1.75
C VAL A 377 -21.81 -19.00 -3.10
N ALA A 378 -21.11 -19.27 -4.21
CA ALA A 378 -21.69 -19.18 -5.55
C ALA A 378 -22.88 -20.13 -5.75
N LEU A 379 -22.76 -21.38 -5.28
CA LEU A 379 -23.83 -22.37 -5.33
C LEU A 379 -25.05 -21.95 -4.49
N ILE A 380 -24.83 -21.43 -3.28
CA ILE A 380 -25.91 -20.90 -2.43
C ILE A 380 -26.60 -19.72 -3.11
N ALA A 381 -25.84 -18.79 -3.70
CA ALA A 381 -26.39 -17.64 -4.40
C ALA A 381 -27.21 -18.06 -5.63
N ALA A 382 -26.70 -19.00 -6.44
CA ALA A 382 -27.41 -19.54 -7.60
C ALA A 382 -28.71 -20.24 -7.21
N GLY A 383 -28.73 -20.97 -6.09
CA GLY A 383 -29.96 -21.57 -5.56
C GLY A 383 -31.01 -20.56 -5.08
N ARG A 384 -30.67 -19.26 -4.99
CA ARG A 384 -31.55 -18.17 -4.55
C ARG A 384 -31.91 -17.18 -5.66
N SER A 385 -31.37 -17.36 -6.88
CA SER A 385 -31.62 -16.42 -7.97
C SER A 385 -31.53 -17.07 -9.34
N ASP A 386 -32.62 -16.94 -10.11
CA ASP A 386 -32.70 -17.35 -11.52
C ASP A 386 -31.94 -16.41 -12.47
N HIS A 387 -31.16 -15.46 -11.93
CA HIS A 387 -30.34 -14.53 -12.70
C HIS A 387 -28.86 -14.88 -12.71
N ILE A 388 -28.50 -16.05 -12.17
CA ILE A 388 -27.18 -16.63 -12.31
C ILE A 388 -27.29 -17.79 -13.30
N GLU A 389 -26.82 -17.57 -14.52
CA GLU A 389 -26.92 -18.52 -15.64
C GLU A 389 -25.98 -19.71 -15.47
N ALA A 390 -24.79 -19.48 -14.91
CA ALA A 390 -23.81 -20.54 -14.68
C ALA A 390 -22.97 -20.29 -13.43
N VAL A 391 -22.54 -21.39 -12.80
CA VAL A 391 -21.58 -21.41 -11.71
C VAL A 391 -20.36 -22.23 -12.11
N VAL A 392 -19.17 -21.68 -11.88
CA VAL A 392 -17.90 -22.40 -12.02
C VAL A 392 -17.28 -22.54 -10.63
N THR A 393 -17.05 -23.77 -10.21
CA THR A 393 -16.39 -24.08 -8.93
C THR A 393 -14.94 -24.47 -9.16
N VAL A 394 -14.03 -23.85 -8.41
CA VAL A 394 -12.59 -24.12 -8.50
C VAL A 394 -12.09 -24.51 -7.11
N ALA A 395 -11.61 -25.74 -6.95
CA ALA A 395 -11.16 -26.27 -5.66
C ALA A 395 -12.20 -26.12 -4.52
N THR A 396 -13.50 -26.12 -4.87
CA THR A 396 -14.60 -25.99 -3.92
C THR A 396 -14.79 -27.30 -3.15
N PRO A 397 -14.94 -27.24 -1.81
CA PRO A 397 -15.17 -28.44 -1.02
C PRO A 397 -16.48 -29.13 -1.42
N GLY A 398 -16.40 -30.42 -1.79
CA GLY A 398 -17.56 -31.30 -2.00
C GLY A 398 -17.97 -32.09 -0.76
N VAL A 399 -17.38 -31.78 0.40
CA VAL A 399 -17.55 -32.47 1.69
C VAL A 399 -17.96 -31.48 2.77
N LYS A 400 -18.32 -31.98 3.96
CA LYS A 400 -18.67 -31.10 5.10
C LYS A 400 -17.44 -30.29 5.54
N GLY A 401 -17.67 -29.08 6.05
CA GLY A 401 -16.60 -28.21 6.56
C GLY A 401 -15.77 -28.88 7.66
N SER A 402 -16.39 -29.67 8.53
CA SER A 402 -15.68 -30.44 9.57
C SER A 402 -14.76 -31.52 8.98
N GLU A 403 -15.19 -32.22 7.93
CA GLU A 403 -14.39 -33.23 7.24
C GLU A 403 -13.21 -32.58 6.51
N LEU A 404 -13.45 -31.45 5.83
CA LEU A 404 -12.40 -30.65 5.19
C LEU A 404 -11.35 -30.18 6.20
N ALA A 405 -11.79 -29.62 7.33
CA ALA A 405 -10.90 -29.14 8.38
C ALA A 405 -10.01 -30.26 8.94
N MET A 406 -10.57 -31.46 9.10
CA MET A 406 -9.80 -32.63 9.52
C MET A 406 -8.77 -33.07 8.48
N ASP A 407 -9.15 -33.14 7.19
CA ASP A 407 -8.21 -33.51 6.11
C ASP A 407 -7.07 -32.50 5.98
N GLN A 408 -7.37 -31.20 6.03
CA GLN A 408 -6.36 -30.14 6.00
C GLN A 408 -5.41 -30.20 7.19
N GLN A 409 -5.95 -30.42 8.40
CA GLN A 409 -5.14 -30.57 9.61
C GLN A 409 -4.20 -31.78 9.50
N GLN A 410 -4.70 -32.92 9.02
CA GLN A 410 -3.89 -34.12 8.87
C GLN A 410 -2.75 -33.89 7.87
N ARG A 411 -3.04 -33.35 6.68
CA ARG A 411 -2.03 -33.04 5.67
C ARG A 411 -0.98 -32.05 6.16
N ALA A 412 -1.40 -31.01 6.89
CA ALA A 412 -0.48 -30.04 7.47
C ALA A 412 0.46 -30.71 8.48
N LEU A 413 -0.04 -31.61 9.33
CA LEU A 413 0.79 -32.33 10.30
C LEU A 413 1.71 -33.35 9.63
N ASP A 414 1.29 -34.00 8.55
CA ASP A 414 2.11 -34.97 7.82
C ASP A 414 3.34 -34.31 7.19
N ALA A 415 3.21 -33.05 6.74
CA ALA A 415 4.32 -32.26 6.20
C ALA A 415 5.34 -31.78 7.26
N LEU A 416 5.02 -31.89 8.55
CA LEU A 416 5.88 -31.42 9.65
C LEU A 416 6.70 -32.55 10.28
N THR A 417 7.94 -32.26 10.64
CA THR A 417 8.79 -33.13 11.46
C THR A 417 8.48 -32.93 12.93
N LEU A 418 7.37 -33.52 13.40
CA LEU A 418 6.93 -33.50 14.79
C LEU A 418 6.82 -34.93 15.37
N PRO A 419 7.01 -35.11 16.70
CA PRO A 419 6.70 -36.35 17.38
C PRO A 419 5.26 -36.82 17.13
N ALA A 420 5.05 -38.13 17.03
CA ALA A 420 3.74 -38.70 16.70
C ALA A 420 2.67 -38.39 17.74
N ASP A 421 3.04 -38.35 19.03
CA ASP A 421 2.13 -38.01 20.12
C ASP A 421 1.66 -36.54 20.02
N GLU A 422 2.55 -35.63 19.64
CA GLU A 422 2.22 -34.23 19.41
C GLU A 422 1.28 -34.05 18.21
N LYS A 423 1.52 -34.76 17.10
CA LYS A 423 0.59 -34.78 15.95
C LYS A 423 -0.80 -35.28 16.39
N GLN A 424 -0.85 -36.37 17.16
CA GLN A 424 -2.10 -36.95 17.63
C GLN A 424 -2.88 -35.99 18.55
N ARG A 425 -2.21 -35.29 19.48
CA ARG A 425 -2.85 -34.27 20.33
C ARG A 425 -3.48 -33.16 19.50
N ARG A 426 -2.82 -32.70 18.43
CA ARG A 426 -3.36 -31.66 17.53
C ARG A 426 -4.55 -32.13 16.71
N VAL A 427 -4.58 -33.40 16.30
CA VAL A 427 -5.76 -34.01 15.66
C VAL A 427 -6.93 -34.09 16.63
N GLN A 428 -6.70 -34.57 17.86
CA GLN A 428 -7.74 -34.65 18.90
C GLN A 428 -8.31 -33.27 19.24
N LEU A 429 -7.45 -32.27 19.35
CA LEU A 429 -7.89 -30.89 19.58
C LEU A 429 -8.75 -30.37 18.43
N GLN A 430 -8.38 -30.63 17.18
CA GLN A 430 -9.22 -30.24 16.03
C GLN A 430 -10.60 -30.94 16.05
N GLN A 431 -10.66 -32.20 16.47
CA GLN A 431 -11.93 -32.93 16.63
C GLN A 431 -12.80 -32.29 17.73
N GLN A 432 -12.21 -31.91 18.86
CA GLN A 432 -12.91 -31.21 19.94
C GLN A 432 -13.45 -29.86 19.47
N ILE A 433 -12.65 -29.07 18.75
CA ILE A 433 -13.08 -27.79 18.17
C ILE A 433 -14.23 -28.01 17.19
N ASN A 434 -14.12 -28.97 16.28
CA ASN A 434 -15.19 -29.27 15.31
C ASN A 434 -16.49 -29.66 16.01
N ASN A 435 -16.43 -30.52 17.04
CA ASN A 435 -17.60 -30.90 17.82
C ASN A 435 -18.22 -29.69 18.54
N ALA A 436 -17.38 -28.81 19.09
CA ALA A 436 -17.85 -27.62 19.79
C ALA A 436 -18.53 -26.61 18.86
N VAL A 437 -17.98 -26.39 17.67
CA VAL A 437 -18.59 -25.54 16.64
C VAL A 437 -19.91 -26.12 16.14
N LEU A 438 -19.99 -27.43 15.93
CA LEU A 438 -21.20 -28.08 15.39
C LEU A 438 -22.34 -28.18 16.41
N THR A 439 -22.03 -28.34 17.70
CA THR A 439 -23.03 -28.59 18.75
C THR A 439 -23.30 -27.38 19.63
N GLY A 440 -22.39 -26.40 19.65
CA GLY A 440 -22.38 -25.30 20.61
C GLY A 440 -21.95 -25.69 22.03
N GLN A 441 -21.49 -26.92 22.27
CA GLN A 441 -21.13 -27.47 23.58
C GLN A 441 -19.68 -27.98 23.59
N GLY A 442 -19.03 -28.10 24.76
CA GLY A 442 -17.68 -28.68 24.84
C GLY A 442 -16.54 -27.70 24.64
N TRP A 443 -16.83 -26.39 24.58
CA TRP A 443 -15.82 -25.34 24.50
C TRP A 443 -14.90 -25.32 25.72
N GLU A 444 -15.38 -25.74 26.89
CA GLU A 444 -14.59 -25.88 28.13
C GLU A 444 -13.36 -26.80 27.98
N GLY A 445 -13.40 -27.76 27.05
CA GLY A 445 -12.28 -28.64 26.73
C GLY A 445 -11.25 -28.01 25.77
N VAL A 446 -11.58 -26.88 25.15
CA VAL A 446 -10.70 -26.17 24.20
C VAL A 446 -9.86 -25.12 24.97
N PRO A 447 -8.54 -25.04 24.73
CA PRO A 447 -7.66 -24.06 25.39
C PRO A 447 -8.21 -22.64 25.30
N GLU A 448 -8.14 -21.89 26.40
CA GLU A 448 -8.71 -20.53 26.51
C GLU A 448 -8.20 -19.58 25.42
N ALA A 449 -6.91 -19.68 25.06
CA ALA A 449 -6.32 -18.87 23.99
C ALA A 449 -7.00 -19.11 22.63
N MET A 450 -7.44 -20.34 22.35
CA MET A 450 -8.16 -20.68 21.12
C MET A 450 -9.64 -20.31 21.20
N ARG A 451 -10.26 -20.44 22.38
CA ARG A 451 -11.63 -19.95 22.62
C ARG A 451 -11.74 -18.46 22.41
N LYS A 452 -10.81 -17.67 22.95
CA LYS A 452 -10.78 -16.21 22.76
C LYS A 452 -10.74 -15.81 21.28
N ALA A 453 -10.06 -16.59 20.43
CA ALA A 453 -10.05 -16.36 18.99
C ALA A 453 -11.40 -16.68 18.32
N ALA A 454 -12.19 -17.61 18.86
CA ALA A 454 -13.55 -17.91 18.40
C ALA A 454 -14.61 -16.94 18.96
N ASP A 455 -14.38 -16.41 20.18
CA ASP A 455 -15.26 -15.46 20.88
C ASP A 455 -14.98 -13.99 20.52
N THR A 456 -14.11 -13.71 19.54
CA THR A 456 -13.88 -12.34 19.06
C THR A 456 -14.89 -12.04 17.93
N PRO A 457 -15.93 -11.24 18.19
CA PRO A 457 -16.94 -10.89 17.20
C PRO A 457 -16.48 -9.77 16.28
#